data_AF-A0A8J3LDF5-F1
#
_entry.id   AF-A0A8J3LDF5-F1
#
_cell.length_a   1.000
_cell.length_b   1.000
_cell.length_c   1.000
_cell.angle_alpha   90.00
_cell.angle_beta   90.00
_cell.angle_gamma   90.00
#
_symmetry.space_group_name_H-M   'P 1'
#
loop_
_entity.id
_entity.type
_entity.pdbx_description
1 polymer ?
#
loop_
_entity_poly.entity_id
_entity_poly.type
_entity_poly.pdbx_seq_one_letter_code
_entity_poly.pdbx_strand_id
1 'polypeptide(L)'
;MSQSTTRELATVASRALVQDMQSEQWALTRTFAVNLLGRNNAARESQMAQTLDDSRASLLSGTAERSAVEATWQARLEEFMYADSSAETRVRNFVTASGQPLPQPASLHQQATASGNAQVNQAGRDIRHDNSRRTSFGGPLAVIAVIAVLLIVGGFGAVKIISFIGGSSSSTVITEDSSCGDYLLASTEEREHAVKSIGIAKGASGAGNPMARLNVDYSCGQQPSARVGDVIARQNY
;
A
#
# COMPACT_ATOMS: atom_id res chain seq x y z
N MET A 1 9.05 -6.27 11.85
CA MET A 1 9.57 -6.01 10.50
C MET A 1 9.45 -4.53 10.20
N SER A 2 10.45 -3.91 9.57
CA SER A 2 10.35 -2.50 9.18
C SER A 2 9.43 -2.37 7.96
N GLN A 3 8.62 -1.31 7.93
CA GLN A 3 7.74 -0.99 6.79
C GLN A 3 8.54 -0.90 5.46
N SER A 4 9.82 -0.52 5.54
CA SER A 4 10.73 -0.48 4.38
C SER A 4 10.92 -1.84 3.72
N THR A 5 11.15 -2.90 4.49
CA THR A 5 11.40 -4.25 3.96
C THR A 5 10.13 -4.84 3.34
N THR A 6 8.96 -4.61 3.95
CA THR A 6 7.67 -5.04 3.40
C THR A 6 7.43 -4.43 2.02
N ARG A 7 7.61 -3.10 1.91
CA ARG A 7 7.43 -2.38 0.65
C ARG A 7 8.39 -2.87 -0.43
N GLU A 8 9.67 -3.02 -0.10
CA GLU A 8 10.68 -3.46 -1.05
C GLU A 8 10.38 -4.87 -1.60
N LEU A 9 9.98 -5.80 -0.72
CA LEU A 9 9.58 -7.14 -1.12
C LEU A 9 8.30 -7.12 -1.98
N ALA A 10 7.30 -6.31 -1.62
CA ALA A 10 6.09 -6.16 -2.41
C ALA A 10 6.38 -5.62 -3.82
N THR A 11 7.29 -4.66 -3.95
CA THR A 11 7.73 -4.09 -5.24
C THR A 11 8.42 -5.11 -6.13
N VAL A 12 9.24 -6.00 -5.55
CA VAL A 12 9.90 -7.07 -6.34
C VAL A 12 8.87 -8.14 -6.74
N ALA A 13 8.00 -8.54 -5.83
CA ALA A 13 6.97 -9.53 -6.08
C ALA A 13 5.92 -9.06 -7.11
N SER A 14 5.49 -7.80 -7.07
CA SER A 14 4.53 -7.28 -8.06
C SER A 14 5.11 -7.26 -9.47
N ARG A 15 6.37 -6.85 -9.63
CA ARG A 15 7.09 -6.89 -10.92
C ARG A 15 7.23 -8.31 -11.45
N ALA A 16 7.59 -9.27 -10.58
CA ALA A 16 7.68 -10.69 -10.93
C ALA A 16 6.33 -11.22 -11.44
N LEU A 17 5.25 -10.94 -10.69
CA LEU A 17 3.90 -11.35 -11.04
C LEU A 17 3.46 -10.80 -12.41
N VAL A 18 3.68 -9.50 -12.65
CA VAL A 18 3.28 -8.84 -13.90
C VAL A 18 4.14 -9.28 -15.10
N GLN A 19 5.41 -9.61 -14.87
CA GLN A 19 6.24 -10.26 -15.89
C GLN A 19 5.70 -11.65 -16.25
N ASP A 20 5.32 -12.45 -15.26
CA ASP A 20 4.77 -13.80 -15.47
C ASP A 20 3.39 -13.80 -16.13
N MET A 21 2.57 -12.76 -15.91
CA MET A 21 1.29 -12.59 -16.62
C MET A 21 1.48 -12.56 -18.16
N GLN A 22 2.64 -12.13 -18.64
CA GLN A 22 2.95 -12.03 -20.07
C GLN A 22 3.82 -13.20 -20.57
N SER A 23 4.11 -14.18 -19.72
CA SER A 23 4.96 -15.32 -20.07
C SER A 23 4.17 -16.62 -20.17
N GLU A 24 4.84 -17.68 -20.65
CA GLU A 24 4.29 -19.04 -20.67
C GLU A 24 4.16 -19.64 -19.26
N GLN A 25 4.85 -19.08 -18.26
CA GLN A 25 4.81 -19.55 -16.87
C GLN A 25 3.53 -19.13 -16.12
N TRP A 26 2.68 -18.32 -16.76
CA TRP A 26 1.48 -17.77 -16.13
C TRP A 26 0.61 -18.79 -15.39
N ALA A 27 0.37 -19.98 -15.96
CA ALA A 27 -0.51 -20.97 -15.34
C ALA A 27 -0.01 -21.43 -13.96
N LEU A 28 1.31 -21.58 -13.82
CA LEU A 28 1.95 -21.95 -12.56
C LEU A 28 1.91 -20.79 -11.57
N THR A 29 2.32 -19.59 -12.01
CA THR A 29 2.33 -18.37 -11.19
C THR A 29 0.92 -18.00 -10.71
N ARG A 30 -0.09 -18.12 -11.56
CA ARG A 30 -1.50 -17.91 -11.21
C ARG A 30 -1.94 -18.85 -10.11
N THR A 31 -1.67 -20.15 -10.23
CA THR A 31 -2.05 -21.15 -9.22
C THR A 31 -1.42 -20.82 -7.88
N PHE A 32 -0.13 -20.47 -7.88
CA PHE A 32 0.57 -20.06 -6.67
C PHE A 32 -0.02 -18.79 -6.06
N ALA A 33 -0.24 -17.74 -6.87
CA ALA A 33 -0.76 -16.45 -6.41
C ALA A 33 -2.20 -16.56 -5.87
N VAL A 34 -3.05 -17.38 -6.50
CA VAL A 34 -4.40 -17.68 -6.03
C VAL A 34 -4.36 -18.34 -4.64
N ASN A 35 -3.55 -19.39 -4.46
CA ASN A 35 -3.41 -20.05 -3.18
C ASN A 35 -2.84 -19.11 -2.10
N LEU A 36 -1.83 -18.32 -2.48
CA LEU A 36 -1.19 -17.36 -1.58
C LEU A 36 -2.18 -16.31 -1.06
N LEU A 37 -2.87 -15.63 -1.97
CA LEU A 37 -3.70 -14.48 -1.66
C LEU A 37 -5.14 -14.86 -1.28
N GLY A 38 -5.62 -16.01 -1.76
CA GLY A 38 -6.91 -16.60 -1.40
C GLY A 38 -6.95 -17.17 0.01
N ARG A 39 -5.79 -17.38 0.65
CA ARG A 39 -5.65 -17.84 2.05
C ARG A 39 -6.38 -19.17 2.32
N ASN A 40 -6.30 -20.13 1.38
CA ASN A 40 -6.98 -21.43 1.47
C ASN A 40 -8.52 -21.32 1.61
N ASN A 41 -9.13 -20.25 1.12
CA ASN A 41 -10.58 -20.07 1.12
C ASN A 41 -11.10 -20.10 -0.32
N ALA A 42 -11.88 -21.12 -0.66
CA ALA A 42 -12.33 -21.38 -2.04
C ALA A 42 -13.06 -20.19 -2.71
N ALA A 43 -13.86 -19.45 -1.95
CA ALA A 43 -14.57 -18.27 -2.48
C ALA A 43 -13.58 -17.14 -2.81
N ARG A 44 -12.62 -16.87 -1.91
CA ARG A 44 -11.57 -15.87 -2.14
C ARG A 44 -10.60 -16.29 -3.24
N GLU A 45 -10.27 -17.57 -3.33
CA GLU A 45 -9.43 -18.11 -4.40
C GLU A 45 -10.07 -17.90 -5.77
N SER A 46 -11.37 -18.17 -5.89
CA SER A 46 -12.12 -17.93 -7.14
C SER A 46 -12.14 -16.45 -7.53
N GLN A 47 -12.36 -15.55 -6.56
CA GLN A 47 -12.31 -14.10 -6.80
C GLN A 47 -10.90 -13.63 -7.18
N MET A 48 -9.87 -14.15 -6.52
CA MET A 48 -8.48 -13.81 -6.80
C MET A 48 -8.05 -14.29 -8.18
N ALA A 49 -8.45 -15.51 -8.54
CA ALA A 49 -8.25 -16.08 -9.87
C ALA A 49 -8.83 -15.17 -10.96
N GLN A 50 -10.07 -14.72 -10.79
CA GLN A 50 -10.70 -13.80 -11.73
C GLN A 50 -9.95 -12.46 -11.80
N THR A 51 -9.59 -11.87 -10.67
CA THR A 51 -8.86 -10.60 -10.62
C THR A 51 -7.49 -10.68 -11.34
N LEU A 52 -6.80 -11.81 -11.17
CA LEU A 52 -5.53 -12.12 -11.83
C LEU A 52 -5.72 -12.26 -13.35
N ASP A 53 -6.75 -12.97 -13.79
CA ASP A 53 -7.06 -13.15 -15.21
C ASP A 53 -7.48 -11.83 -15.88
N ASP A 54 -8.27 -10.99 -15.21
CA ASP A 54 -8.67 -9.66 -15.69
C ASP A 54 -7.45 -8.73 -15.82
N SER A 55 -6.53 -8.76 -14.85
CA SER A 55 -5.27 -8.00 -14.92
C SER A 55 -4.41 -8.44 -16.10
N ARG A 56 -4.29 -9.75 -16.32
CA ARG A 56 -3.59 -10.31 -17.48
C ARG A 56 -4.25 -9.92 -18.79
N ALA A 57 -5.57 -10.05 -18.91
CA ALA A 57 -6.31 -9.67 -20.10
C ALA A 57 -6.12 -8.19 -20.43
N SER A 58 -6.09 -7.32 -19.42
CA SER A 58 -5.85 -5.89 -19.58
C SER A 58 -4.42 -5.59 -20.05
N LEU A 59 -3.42 -6.31 -19.52
CA LEU A 59 -2.03 -6.21 -19.99
C LEU A 59 -1.88 -6.67 -21.44
N LEU A 60 -2.45 -7.83 -21.79
CA LEU A 60 -2.33 -8.41 -23.13
C LEU A 60 -3.09 -7.62 -24.20
N SER A 61 -4.19 -6.97 -23.82
CA SER A 61 -4.95 -6.08 -24.73
C SER A 61 -4.39 -4.67 -24.81
N GLY A 62 -3.44 -4.30 -23.94
CA GLY A 62 -2.86 -2.96 -23.86
C GLY A 62 -3.81 -1.90 -23.27
N THR A 63 -4.92 -2.31 -22.66
CA THR A 63 -5.87 -1.37 -22.01
C THR A 63 -5.35 -0.83 -20.68
N ALA A 64 -4.41 -1.53 -20.05
CA ALA A 64 -3.74 -1.10 -18.83
C ALA A 64 -2.23 -0.99 -19.03
N GLU A 65 -1.64 0.10 -18.55
CA GLU A 65 -0.18 0.24 -18.50
C GLU A 65 0.42 -0.72 -17.48
N ARG A 66 1.57 -1.31 -17.84
CA ARG A 66 2.29 -2.26 -16.99
C ARG A 66 2.57 -1.71 -15.59
N SER A 67 3.06 -0.47 -15.48
CA SER A 67 3.38 0.21 -14.23
C SER A 67 2.15 0.38 -13.31
N ALA A 68 0.98 0.66 -13.89
CA ALA A 68 -0.28 0.79 -13.14
C ALA A 68 -0.73 -0.56 -12.55
N VAL A 69 -0.57 -1.64 -13.32
CA VAL A 69 -0.86 -3.00 -12.85
C VAL A 69 0.13 -3.42 -11.76
N GLU A 70 1.44 -3.14 -11.94
CA GLU A 70 2.47 -3.39 -10.92
C GLU A 70 2.18 -2.63 -9.61
N ALA A 71 1.80 -1.37 -9.66
CA ALA A 71 1.46 -0.57 -8.49
C ALA A 71 0.21 -1.12 -7.75
N THR A 72 -0.80 -1.54 -8.51
CA THR A 72 -2.02 -2.16 -7.95
C THR A 72 -1.69 -3.44 -7.19
N TRP A 73 -0.88 -4.33 -7.79
CA TRP A 73 -0.47 -5.57 -7.14
C TRP A 73 0.50 -5.35 -5.98
N GLN A 74 1.37 -4.34 -6.06
CA GLN A 74 2.23 -3.94 -4.95
C GLN A 74 1.40 -3.57 -3.72
N ALA A 75 0.41 -2.69 -3.87
CA ALA A 75 -0.45 -2.28 -2.75
C ALA A 75 -1.17 -3.46 -2.10
N ARG A 76 -1.70 -4.39 -2.90
CA ARG A 76 -2.36 -5.61 -2.41
C ARG A 76 -1.40 -6.54 -1.65
N LEU A 77 -0.16 -6.68 -2.13
CA LEU A 77 0.86 -7.49 -1.48
C LEU A 77 1.34 -6.86 -0.17
N GLU A 78 1.48 -5.53 -0.12
CA GLU A 78 1.77 -4.80 1.12
C GLU A 78 0.66 -5.04 2.15
N GLU A 79 -0.59 -4.81 1.79
CA GLU A 79 -1.75 -5.05 2.66
C GLU A 79 -1.81 -6.50 3.15
N PHE A 80 -1.57 -7.47 2.24
CA PHE A 80 -1.52 -8.89 2.59
C PHE A 80 -0.45 -9.21 3.64
N MET A 81 0.77 -8.67 3.48
CA MET A 81 1.87 -8.87 4.43
C MET A 81 1.67 -8.10 5.75
N TYR A 82 0.96 -6.97 5.73
CA TYR A 82 0.58 -6.28 6.97
C TYR A 82 -0.46 -7.07 7.77
N ALA A 83 -1.42 -7.70 7.09
CA ALA A 83 -2.47 -8.48 7.74
C ALA A 83 -2.00 -9.86 8.23
N ASP A 84 -0.94 -10.41 7.66
CA ASP A 84 -0.40 -11.73 8.02
C ASP A 84 1.13 -11.71 7.93
N SER A 85 1.81 -11.72 9.08
CA SER A 85 3.28 -11.72 9.12
C SER A 85 3.89 -13.00 8.54
N SER A 86 3.18 -14.13 8.52
CA SER A 86 3.65 -15.36 7.88
C SER A 86 3.64 -15.29 6.35
N ALA A 87 2.92 -14.32 5.78
CA ALA A 87 2.88 -14.08 4.35
C ALA A 87 4.24 -13.75 3.75
N GLU A 88 5.12 -13.07 4.52
CA GLU A 88 6.42 -12.64 4.03
C GLU A 88 7.25 -13.80 3.49
N THR A 89 7.33 -14.90 4.24
CA THR A 89 8.08 -16.10 3.82
C THR A 89 7.52 -16.67 2.52
N ARG A 90 6.19 -16.68 2.38
CA ARG A 90 5.53 -17.17 1.17
C ARG A 90 5.77 -16.24 -0.04
N VAL A 91 5.77 -14.92 0.17
CA VAL A 91 6.10 -13.94 -0.87
C VAL A 91 7.59 -14.01 -1.26
N ARG A 92 8.50 -14.25 -0.32
CA ARG A 92 9.92 -14.50 -0.66
C ARG A 92 10.09 -15.76 -1.50
N ASN A 93 9.42 -16.85 -1.12
CA ASN A 93 9.45 -18.08 -1.89
C ASN A 93 8.89 -17.89 -3.31
N PHE A 94 7.85 -17.07 -3.46
CA PHE A 94 7.33 -16.66 -4.77
C PHE A 94 8.38 -15.96 -5.63
N VAL A 95 9.01 -14.92 -5.09
CA VAL A 95 10.05 -14.14 -5.80
C VAL A 95 11.25 -15.02 -6.19
N THR A 96 11.64 -15.94 -5.31
CA THR A 96 12.70 -16.92 -5.63
C THR A 96 12.27 -17.88 -6.73
N ALA A 97 11.04 -18.39 -6.70
CA ALA A 97 10.52 -19.29 -7.72
C ALA A 97 10.38 -18.62 -9.09
N SER A 98 10.08 -17.31 -9.13
CA SER A 98 10.06 -16.53 -10.37
C SER A 98 11.45 -16.16 -10.91
N GLY A 99 12.53 -16.62 -10.25
CA GLY A 99 13.91 -16.34 -10.64
C GLY A 99 14.35 -14.89 -10.46
N GLN A 100 13.57 -14.07 -9.76
CA GLN A 100 13.91 -12.68 -9.51
C GLN A 100 14.85 -12.58 -8.30
N PRO A 101 15.87 -11.71 -8.36
CA PRO A 101 16.75 -11.50 -7.22
C PRO A 101 15.95 -10.93 -6.06
N LEU A 102 16.04 -11.58 -4.89
CA LEU A 102 15.46 -11.04 -3.67
C LEU A 102 16.13 -9.70 -3.32
N PRO A 103 15.37 -8.72 -2.81
CA PRO A 103 15.97 -7.53 -2.27
C PRO A 103 16.89 -7.92 -1.11
N GLN A 104 18.17 -7.55 -1.25
CA GLN A 104 19.14 -7.76 -0.18
C GLN A 104 18.85 -6.74 0.92
N PRO A 105 18.92 -7.12 2.20
CA PRO A 105 18.81 -6.14 3.28
C PRO A 105 19.87 -5.07 3.04
N ALA A 106 19.45 -3.81 3.01
CA ALA A 106 20.36 -2.69 2.85
C ALA A 106 21.48 -2.82 3.90
N SER A 107 22.73 -2.93 3.45
CA SER A 107 23.87 -2.91 4.36
C SER A 107 23.93 -1.52 5.00
N LEU A 108 23.58 -1.44 6.27
CA LEU A 108 23.71 -0.20 7.03
C LEU A 108 25.20 0.07 7.27
N HIS A 109 25.82 0.91 6.45
CA HIS A 109 27.16 1.43 6.72
C HIS A 109 27.07 2.56 7.74
N GLN A 110 27.23 2.25 9.02
CA GLN A 110 27.36 3.27 10.05
C GLN A 110 28.81 3.79 10.07
N GLN A 111 29.03 4.99 9.55
CA GLN A 111 30.29 5.70 9.74
C GLN A 111 30.24 6.49 11.04
N ALA A 112 31.11 6.14 11.99
CA ALA A 112 31.30 6.89 13.23
C ALA A 112 32.69 7.54 13.20
N THR A 113 32.73 8.87 13.23
CA THR A 113 33.98 9.62 13.38
C THR A 113 34.17 9.94 14.86
N ALA A 114 35.14 9.30 15.50
CA ALA A 114 35.54 9.58 16.87
C ALA A 114 36.76 10.52 16.87
N SER A 115 36.71 11.62 17.61
CA SER A 115 37.87 12.48 17.89
C SER A 115 38.10 12.59 19.41
N GLY A 116 39.36 12.55 19.84
CA GLY A 116 39.74 12.51 21.27
C GLY A 116 39.55 11.13 21.93
N ASN A 117 39.24 11.10 23.23
CA ASN A 117 38.99 9.88 24.01
C ASN A 117 37.53 9.39 23.88
N ALA A 118 37.03 9.25 22.66
CA ALA A 118 35.66 8.78 22.43
C ALA A 118 35.64 7.24 22.33
N GLN A 119 34.90 6.59 23.23
CA GLN A 119 34.66 5.15 23.18
C GLN A 119 33.34 4.89 22.42
N VAL A 120 33.44 4.29 21.24
CA VAL A 120 32.26 3.86 20.48
C VAL A 120 31.77 2.53 21.06
N ASN A 121 30.80 2.58 21.97
CA ASN A 121 30.12 1.39 22.48
C ASN A 121 29.00 0.99 21.51
N GLN A 122 29.32 0.18 20.50
CA GLN A 122 28.31 -0.50 19.68
C GLN A 122 27.84 -1.77 20.40
N ALA A 123 26.66 -1.70 21.02
CA ALA A 123 25.99 -2.86 21.61
C ALA A 123 25.17 -3.60 20.53
N GLY A 124 25.85 -4.33 19.63
CA GLY A 124 25.21 -5.22 18.65
C GLY A 124 25.45 -6.69 18.99
N ARG A 125 24.39 -7.48 19.14
CA ARG A 125 24.48 -8.95 19.11
C ARG A 125 24.83 -9.35 17.67
N ASP A 126 25.97 -10.01 17.46
CA ASP A 126 26.53 -10.47 16.16
C ASP A 126 27.28 -9.45 15.28
N ILE A 127 28.25 -8.72 15.84
CA ILE A 127 29.29 -8.08 15.03
C ILE A 127 30.42 -9.10 14.75
N ARG A 128 30.45 -9.69 13.55
CA ARG A 128 31.66 -10.34 13.04
C ARG A 128 32.65 -9.26 12.60
N HIS A 129 33.72 -9.11 13.37
CA HIS A 129 34.78 -8.13 13.10
C HIS A 129 35.73 -8.69 12.03
N ASP A 130 35.47 -8.42 10.76
CA ASP A 130 36.45 -8.64 9.69
C ASP A 130 37.28 -7.37 9.50
N ASN A 131 38.46 -7.34 10.12
CA ASN A 131 39.31 -6.15 10.23
C ASN A 131 40.27 -6.04 9.03
N SER A 132 39.76 -5.73 7.83
CA SER A 132 40.61 -5.33 6.70
C SER A 132 40.66 -3.81 6.59
N ARG A 133 41.53 -3.16 7.36
CA ARG A 133 41.84 -1.73 7.19
C ARG A 133 42.66 -1.54 5.90
N ARG A 134 42.01 -1.16 4.80
CA ARG A 134 42.66 -0.48 3.67
C ARG A 134 42.33 1.00 3.73
N THR A 135 43.30 1.80 4.17
CA THR A 135 43.25 3.26 4.06
C THR A 135 43.59 3.66 2.63
N SER A 136 42.58 4.06 1.86
CA SER A 136 42.76 4.76 0.58
C SER A 136 42.22 6.19 0.74
N PHE A 137 43.17 7.11 0.58
CA PHE A 137 43.05 8.56 0.41
C PHE A 137 42.24 8.89 -0.86
N GLY A 138 41.48 10.00 -0.87
CA GLY A 138 41.10 10.68 -2.12
C GLY A 138 39.68 11.28 -2.19
N GLY A 139 39.56 12.54 -1.76
CA GLY A 139 38.92 13.66 -2.49
C GLY A 139 37.47 13.55 -3.04
N PRO A 140 36.60 14.54 -2.76
CA PRO A 140 35.24 14.64 -3.30
C PRO A 140 35.22 15.31 -4.68
N LEU A 141 34.21 15.00 -5.52
CA LEU A 141 33.49 15.91 -6.44
C LEU A 141 32.64 15.09 -7.44
N ALA A 142 31.55 15.72 -7.92
CA ALA A 142 30.63 15.29 -8.98
C ALA A 142 29.50 14.33 -8.52
N VAL A 143 28.20 14.57 -8.72
CA VAL A 143 27.52 15.25 -9.84
C VAL A 143 26.18 15.84 -9.33
N ILE A 144 26.02 17.17 -9.41
CA ILE A 144 24.74 17.87 -9.41
C ILE A 144 24.45 18.20 -10.89
N ALA A 145 23.70 17.36 -11.62
CA ALA A 145 23.33 17.66 -13.02
C ALA A 145 22.21 16.76 -13.60
N VAL A 146 21.07 16.55 -12.91
CA VAL A 146 19.92 15.84 -13.53
C VAL A 146 18.56 16.55 -13.37
N ILE A 147 18.45 17.60 -12.53
CA ILE A 147 17.13 18.21 -12.24
C ILE A 147 16.67 19.24 -13.29
N ALA A 148 17.55 19.71 -14.18
CA ALA A 148 17.21 20.79 -15.12
C ALA A 148 16.50 20.36 -16.42
N VAL A 149 16.41 19.06 -16.73
CA VAL A 149 15.82 18.60 -18.02
C VAL A 149 14.31 18.32 -17.92
N LEU A 150 13.76 18.13 -16.72
CA LEU A 150 12.33 17.80 -16.54
C LEU A 150 11.37 19.01 -16.59
N LEU A 151 11.87 20.25 -16.66
CA LEU A 151 11.02 21.44 -16.70
C LEU A 151 10.82 22.06 -18.09
N ILE A 152 11.46 21.53 -19.13
CA ILE A 152 11.46 22.18 -20.46
C ILE A 152 10.53 21.45 -21.47
N VAL A 153 10.06 20.22 -21.21
CA VAL A 153 9.46 19.38 -22.29
C VAL A 153 7.93 19.20 -22.24
N GLY A 154 7.15 19.69 -21.27
CA GLY A 154 5.72 19.31 -21.30
C GLY A 154 4.69 20.12 -20.54
N GLY A 155 4.93 21.41 -20.32
CA GLY A 155 3.83 22.33 -20.01
C GLY A 155 3.04 22.68 -21.28
N PHE A 156 1.73 22.84 -21.12
CA PHE A 156 0.72 23.38 -22.04
C PHE A 156 0.00 22.42 -23.00
N GLY A 157 -1.18 21.98 -22.55
CA GLY A 157 -2.25 21.47 -23.40
C GLY A 157 -3.55 21.31 -22.61
N ALA A 158 -4.35 22.38 -22.55
CA ALA A 158 -5.69 22.35 -21.97
C ALA A 158 -6.68 21.61 -22.90
N VAL A 159 -7.75 21.07 -22.28
CA VAL A 159 -9.07 20.72 -22.88
C VAL A 159 -9.18 19.34 -23.56
N LYS A 160 -9.70 18.32 -22.84
CA LYS A 160 -11.11 17.89 -22.88
C LYS A 160 -11.37 16.68 -21.96
N ILE A 161 -12.46 16.82 -21.21
CA ILE A 161 -13.15 15.80 -20.45
C ILE A 161 -13.49 14.63 -21.39
N ILE A 162 -12.91 13.45 -21.13
CA ILE A 162 -13.33 12.19 -21.76
C ILE A 162 -14.14 11.43 -20.71
N SER A 163 -15.46 11.54 -20.83
CA SER A 163 -16.40 10.57 -20.29
C SER A 163 -16.26 9.28 -21.08
N PHE A 164 -15.68 8.22 -20.52
CA PHE A 164 -15.82 6.88 -21.09
C PHE A 164 -15.57 5.75 -20.07
N ILE A 165 -16.69 5.15 -19.63
CA ILE A 165 -16.85 3.75 -19.20
C ILE A 165 -15.91 3.24 -18.09
N GLY A 166 -16.20 3.63 -16.86
CA GLY A 166 -15.86 2.92 -15.64
C GLY A 166 -17.04 3.07 -14.69
N GLY A 167 -17.55 1.96 -14.15
CA GLY A 167 -18.77 1.93 -13.34
C GLY A 167 -18.83 3.10 -12.38
N SER A 168 -19.88 3.92 -12.50
CA SER A 168 -20.14 5.01 -11.57
C SER A 168 -20.39 4.40 -10.20
N SER A 169 -19.33 4.22 -9.42
CA SER A 169 -19.39 4.29 -7.97
C SER A 169 -19.86 5.70 -7.67
N SER A 170 -21.17 5.90 -7.71
CA SER A 170 -21.81 7.09 -7.17
C SER A 170 -21.40 7.12 -5.70
N SER A 171 -20.34 7.86 -5.41
CA SER A 171 -19.93 8.22 -4.05
C SER A 171 -21.13 8.93 -3.46
N THR A 172 -21.95 8.14 -2.78
CA THR A 172 -23.17 8.64 -2.18
C THR A 172 -22.66 9.43 -1.00
N VAL A 173 -22.54 10.74 -1.20
CA VAL A 173 -22.02 11.66 -0.20
C VAL A 173 -22.86 11.46 1.05
N ILE A 174 -22.24 10.90 2.09
CA ILE A 174 -22.91 10.68 3.36
C ILE A 174 -23.17 12.05 3.98
N THR A 175 -24.43 12.38 4.19
CA THR A 175 -24.89 13.61 4.82
C THR A 175 -25.46 13.32 6.20
N GLU A 176 -25.82 14.38 6.94
CA GLU A 176 -26.48 14.28 8.24
C GLU A 176 -27.76 13.42 8.22
N ASP A 177 -28.50 13.49 7.11
CA ASP A 177 -29.78 12.80 6.92
C ASP A 177 -29.65 11.35 6.43
N SER A 178 -28.42 10.91 6.07
CA SER A 178 -28.17 9.54 5.67
C SER A 178 -28.49 8.56 6.80
N SER A 179 -28.99 7.37 6.44
CA SER A 179 -29.22 6.33 7.43
C SER A 179 -27.89 5.74 7.91
N CYS A 180 -27.89 5.21 9.12
CA CYS A 180 -26.76 4.42 9.64
C CYS A 180 -26.44 3.20 8.76
N GLY A 181 -27.44 2.62 8.09
CA GLY A 181 -27.25 1.57 7.10
C GLY A 181 -26.41 2.04 5.92
N ASP A 182 -26.76 3.18 5.32
CA ASP A 182 -26.00 3.78 4.20
C ASP A 182 -24.58 4.15 4.64
N TYR A 183 -24.43 4.71 5.85
CA TYR A 183 -23.14 5.01 6.43
C TYR A 183 -22.25 3.76 6.55
N LEU A 184 -22.77 2.64 7.06
CA LEU A 184 -22.00 1.41 7.25
C LEU A 184 -21.60 0.73 5.93
N LEU A 185 -22.30 1.00 4.83
CA LEU A 185 -21.94 0.54 3.49
C LEU A 185 -20.86 1.39 2.83
N ALA A 186 -20.65 2.63 3.30
CA ALA A 186 -19.62 3.51 2.78
C ALA A 186 -18.21 3.00 3.13
N SER A 187 -17.24 3.40 2.31
CA SER A 187 -15.83 3.07 2.56
C SER A 187 -15.35 3.66 3.90
N THR A 188 -14.28 3.11 4.46
CA THR A 188 -13.71 3.62 5.73
C THR A 188 -13.32 5.10 5.62
N GLU A 189 -12.78 5.53 4.49
CA GLU A 189 -12.39 6.91 4.24
C GLU A 189 -13.60 7.86 4.19
N GLU A 190 -14.67 7.47 3.48
CA GLU A 190 -15.92 8.24 3.42
C GLU A 190 -16.57 8.35 4.81
N ARG A 191 -16.54 7.28 5.59
CA ARG A 191 -17.06 7.27 6.97
C ARG A 191 -16.28 8.18 7.90
N GLU A 192 -14.94 8.20 7.81
CA GLU A 192 -14.10 9.10 8.59
C GLU A 192 -14.37 10.56 8.22
N HIS A 193 -14.43 10.85 6.92
CA HIS A 193 -14.75 12.17 6.43
C HIS A 193 -16.14 12.65 6.89
N ALA A 194 -17.16 11.77 6.80
CA ALA A 194 -18.53 12.08 7.22
C ALA A 194 -18.64 12.33 8.73
N VAL A 195 -18.04 11.48 9.58
CA VAL A 195 -18.06 11.68 11.04
C VAL A 195 -17.41 13.01 11.41
N LYS A 196 -16.29 13.35 10.75
CA LYS A 196 -15.60 14.61 11.00
C LYS A 196 -16.43 15.82 10.54
N SER A 197 -16.94 15.81 9.31
CA SER A 197 -17.67 16.96 8.75
C SER A 197 -19.00 17.20 9.48
N ILE A 198 -19.77 16.14 9.73
CA ILE A 198 -21.04 16.21 10.47
C ILE A 198 -20.79 16.58 11.93
N GLY A 199 -19.75 16.01 12.55
CA GLY A 199 -19.37 16.34 13.93
C GLY A 199 -19.04 17.82 14.10
N ILE A 200 -18.26 18.40 13.17
CA ILE A 200 -17.94 19.84 13.19
C ILE A 200 -19.21 20.68 12.99
N ALA A 201 -20.07 20.31 12.02
CA ALA A 201 -21.31 21.05 11.74
C ALA A 201 -22.29 21.03 12.93
N LYS A 202 -22.31 19.93 13.70
CA LYS A 202 -23.13 19.76 14.90
C LYS A 202 -22.52 20.32 16.19
N GLY A 203 -21.27 20.79 16.14
CA GLY A 203 -20.55 21.26 17.33
C GLY A 203 -20.25 20.14 18.34
N ALA A 204 -20.10 18.90 17.89
CA ALA A 204 -19.75 17.78 18.76
C ALA A 204 -18.30 17.94 19.23
N SER A 205 -18.07 17.91 20.55
CA SER A 205 -16.76 18.10 21.20
C SER A 205 -15.69 17.07 20.77
N GLY A 206 -16.11 15.92 20.23
CA GLY A 206 -15.23 14.87 19.73
C GLY A 206 -14.95 14.90 18.22
N ALA A 207 -15.37 15.94 17.48
CA ALA A 207 -15.19 16.00 16.03
C ALA A 207 -13.71 16.13 15.64
N GLY A 208 -13.05 14.99 15.41
CA GLY A 208 -11.62 14.88 15.15
C GLY A 208 -10.86 13.91 16.07
N ASN A 209 -11.53 13.38 17.10
CA ASN A 209 -10.99 12.28 17.89
C ASN A 209 -11.00 11.00 17.02
N PRO A 210 -9.86 10.28 16.87
CA PRO A 210 -9.82 9.03 16.09
C PRO A 210 -10.78 7.95 16.63
N MET A 211 -11.18 8.04 17.90
CA MET A 211 -12.16 7.14 18.51
C MET A 211 -13.62 7.50 18.17
N ALA A 212 -13.87 8.70 17.63
CA ALA A 212 -15.22 9.13 17.25
C ALA A 212 -15.87 8.20 16.24
N ARG A 213 -15.10 7.74 15.24
CA ARG A 213 -15.60 6.80 14.23
C ARG A 213 -16.01 5.47 14.86
N LEU A 214 -15.19 4.89 15.72
CA LEU A 214 -15.46 3.57 16.30
C LEU A 214 -16.77 3.55 17.11
N ASN A 215 -17.06 4.62 17.86
CA ASN A 215 -18.31 4.70 18.61
C ASN A 215 -19.53 4.93 17.71
N VAL A 216 -19.37 5.71 16.62
CA VAL A 216 -20.43 5.91 15.62
C VAL A 216 -20.71 4.61 14.87
N ASP A 217 -19.67 3.89 14.42
CA ASP A 217 -19.77 2.55 13.81
C ASP A 217 -20.53 1.59 14.74
N TYR A 218 -20.15 1.54 16.02
CA TYR A 218 -20.82 0.69 17.01
C TYR A 218 -22.31 1.07 17.19
N SER A 219 -22.60 2.37 17.33
CA SER A 219 -23.96 2.86 17.55
C SER A 219 -24.86 2.64 16.33
N CYS A 220 -24.33 2.87 15.13
CA CYS A 220 -25.03 2.62 13.87
C CYS A 220 -25.28 1.12 13.65
N GLY A 221 -24.39 0.25 14.09
CA GLY A 221 -24.60 -1.21 14.05
C GLY A 221 -25.80 -1.68 14.88
N GLN A 222 -26.15 -0.95 15.95
CA GLN A 222 -27.31 -1.24 16.79
C GLN A 222 -28.61 -0.62 16.25
N GLN A 223 -28.52 0.43 15.44
CA GLN A 223 -29.68 1.21 14.97
C GLN A 223 -29.53 1.58 13.47
N PRO A 224 -29.59 0.61 12.54
CA PRO A 224 -29.30 0.86 11.12
C PRO A 224 -30.27 1.85 10.46
N SER A 225 -31.49 1.99 10.96
CA SER A 225 -32.48 2.94 10.46
C SER A 225 -32.37 4.35 11.06
N ALA A 226 -31.51 4.56 12.07
CA ALA A 226 -31.30 5.89 12.65
C ALA A 226 -30.53 6.80 11.68
N ARG A 227 -30.72 8.11 11.79
CA ARG A 227 -29.91 9.09 11.04
C ARG A 227 -28.53 9.19 11.64
N VAL A 228 -27.50 9.22 10.79
CA VAL A 228 -26.10 9.28 11.25
C VAL A 228 -25.82 10.58 12.01
N GLY A 229 -26.44 11.69 11.61
CA GLY A 229 -26.34 12.97 12.32
C GLY A 229 -26.82 12.93 13.77
N ASP A 230 -27.92 12.24 14.03
CA ASP A 230 -28.50 12.10 15.38
C ASP A 230 -27.65 11.18 16.27
N VAL A 231 -26.97 10.19 15.68
CA VAL A 231 -26.03 9.34 16.39
C VAL A 231 -24.78 10.13 16.78
N ILE A 232 -24.23 10.92 15.86
CA ILE A 232 -23.03 11.75 16.10
C ILE A 232 -23.32 12.81 17.18
N ALA A 233 -24.46 13.49 17.12
CA ALA A 233 -24.81 14.54 18.07
C ALA A 233 -25.00 14.03 19.52
N ARG A 234 -25.29 12.74 19.72
CA ARG A 234 -25.44 12.13 21.05
C ARG A 234 -24.11 11.77 21.72
N GLN A 235 -23.04 11.66 20.94
CA GLN A 235 -21.70 11.34 21.45
C GLN A 235 -21.06 12.62 22.03
N ASN A 236 -21.49 13.01 23.23
CA ASN A 236 -20.76 14.01 24.03
C ASN A 236 -19.47 13.37 24.53
N TYR A 237 -18.34 13.76 23.94
CA TYR A 237 -17.00 13.42 24.41
C TYR A 237 -16.47 14.48 25.38
#